data_AF-A0A259NYB0-F1
#
_entry.id   AF-A0A259NYB0-F1
#
_cell.length_a   1.000
_cell.length_b   1.000
_cell.length_c   1.000
_cell.angle_alpha   90.00
_cell.angle_beta   90.00
_cell.angle_gamma   90.00
#
_symmetry.space_group_name_H-M   'P 1'
#
loop_
_entity.id
_entity.type
_entity.pdbx_description
1 polymer ?
#
loop_
_entity_poly.entity_id
_entity_poly.type
_entity_poly.pdbx_seq_one_letter_code
_entity_poly.pdbx_strand_id
1 'polypeptide(L)'
;MGDRTTVTLTVLKEHQQEAIDLIDSERGQPSDIDAQDGETVSLTYEEVNYATIENLHLLVRAGIPYSIEWGSGGSYSEGEEHLRFNADGTTELIGIDKDWPANTICECMNAIKDQPDPLAALQALLDSSQEPSWENQRTNSNVARTANLIQQ
;
A
#
# COMPACT_ATOMS: atom_id res chain seq x y z
N MET A 1 -6.11 -18.74 -20.67
CA MET A 1 -6.35 -18.65 -19.22
C MET A 1 -5.46 -17.54 -18.73
N GLY A 2 -6.00 -16.53 -18.04
CA GLY A 2 -5.20 -15.46 -17.46
C GLY A 2 -4.40 -15.98 -16.26
N ASP A 3 -3.27 -15.35 -15.97
CA ASP A 3 -2.45 -15.69 -14.81
C ASP A 3 -3.16 -15.26 -13.53
N ARG A 4 -3.40 -16.23 -12.65
CA ARG A 4 -4.06 -16.05 -11.37
C ARG A 4 -3.05 -16.16 -10.25
N THR A 5 -3.24 -15.35 -9.21
CA THR A 5 -2.38 -15.33 -8.04
C THR A 5 -3.21 -15.16 -6.76
N THR A 6 -2.54 -15.30 -5.64
CA THR A 6 -3.06 -14.91 -4.33
C THR A 6 -2.68 -13.46 -4.08
N VAL A 7 -3.64 -12.67 -3.59
CA VAL A 7 -3.43 -11.29 -3.17
C VAL A 7 -3.82 -11.14 -1.71
N THR A 8 -2.96 -10.55 -0.91
CA THR A 8 -3.20 -10.25 0.50
C THR A 8 -3.38 -8.76 0.66
N LEU A 9 -4.54 -8.33 1.14
CA LEU A 9 -4.85 -6.94 1.47
C LEU A 9 -4.80 -6.74 2.99
N THR A 10 -3.87 -5.92 3.46
CA THR A 10 -3.75 -5.57 4.87
C THR A 10 -4.32 -4.18 5.11
N VAL A 11 -5.22 -4.06 6.09
CA VAL A 11 -5.84 -2.79 6.53
C VAL A 11 -5.82 -2.68 8.05
N LEU A 12 -6.13 -1.49 8.59
CA LEU A 12 -6.39 -1.36 10.03
C LEU A 12 -7.64 -2.17 10.41
N LYS A 13 -7.58 -2.81 11.58
CA LYS A 13 -8.66 -3.67 12.09
C LYS A 13 -10.01 -2.96 12.18
N GLU A 14 -10.02 -1.67 12.51
CA GLU A 14 -11.25 -0.86 12.57
C GLU A 14 -11.89 -0.61 11.20
N HIS A 15 -11.13 -0.74 10.12
CA HIS A 15 -11.60 -0.59 8.74
C HIS A 15 -11.94 -1.93 8.08
N GLN A 16 -11.76 -3.06 8.75
CA GLN A 16 -11.92 -4.39 8.17
C GLN A 16 -13.24 -4.57 7.41
N GLN A 17 -14.37 -4.35 8.09
CA GLN A 17 -15.67 -4.59 7.49
C GLN A 17 -15.96 -3.62 6.35
N GLU A 18 -15.59 -2.34 6.52
CA GLU A 18 -15.76 -1.32 5.50
C GLU A 18 -14.92 -1.63 4.25
N ALA A 19 -13.68 -2.12 4.43
CA ALA A 19 -12.82 -2.54 3.33
C ALA A 19 -13.40 -3.74 2.59
N ILE A 20 -13.94 -4.73 3.31
CA ILE A 20 -14.65 -5.88 2.70
C ILE A 20 -15.83 -5.36 1.88
N ASP A 21 -16.71 -4.55 2.47
CA ASP A 21 -17.93 -4.06 1.80
C ASP A 21 -17.64 -3.25 0.53
N LEU A 22 -16.53 -2.50 0.51
CA LEU A 22 -16.12 -1.69 -0.65
C LEU A 22 -15.50 -2.52 -1.79
N ILE A 23 -14.87 -3.66 -1.48
CA ILE A 23 -14.18 -4.51 -2.46
C ILE A 23 -15.09 -5.64 -2.96
N ASP A 24 -15.97 -6.15 -2.10
CA ASP A 24 -16.83 -7.33 -2.30
C ASP A 24 -17.95 -7.12 -3.33
N SER A 25 -18.06 -5.95 -3.97
CA SER A 25 -19.18 -5.69 -4.89
C SER A 25 -19.24 -6.63 -6.11
N GLU A 26 -18.12 -7.26 -6.52
CA GLU A 26 -18.10 -8.19 -7.67
C GLU A 26 -17.26 -9.48 -7.53
N ARG A 27 -16.35 -9.60 -6.54
CA ARG A 27 -15.38 -10.72 -6.46
C ARG A 27 -15.61 -11.76 -5.36
N GLY A 28 -16.54 -11.53 -4.45
CA GLY A 28 -16.79 -12.42 -3.32
C GLY A 28 -15.87 -12.15 -2.14
N GLN A 29 -16.26 -12.73 -1.00
CA GLN A 29 -15.59 -12.54 0.29
C GLN A 29 -14.14 -13.03 0.27
N PRO A 30 -13.25 -12.44 1.10
CA PRO A 30 -11.90 -12.96 1.28
C PRO A 30 -11.95 -14.45 1.64
N SER A 31 -11.03 -15.24 1.08
CA SER A 31 -10.92 -16.68 1.36
C SER A 31 -10.39 -16.95 2.76
N ASP A 32 -9.60 -16.01 3.31
CA ASP A 32 -9.09 -16.05 4.67
C ASP A 32 -8.96 -14.64 5.27
N ILE A 33 -9.07 -14.57 6.59
CA ILE A 33 -8.93 -13.33 7.37
C ILE A 33 -8.01 -13.64 8.55
N ASP A 34 -6.80 -13.07 8.53
CA ASP A 34 -5.81 -13.24 9.58
C ASP A 34 -5.60 -11.94 10.37
N ALA A 35 -5.68 -12.03 11.70
CA ALA A 35 -5.50 -10.88 12.58
C ALA A 35 -4.02 -10.70 12.89
N GLN A 36 -3.42 -9.64 12.36
CA GLN A 36 -2.00 -9.33 12.52
C GLN A 36 -1.78 -8.36 13.70
N ASP A 37 -0.81 -8.66 14.57
CA ASP A 37 -0.23 -7.80 15.62
C ASP A 37 -1.17 -6.73 16.24
N GLY A 38 -2.38 -7.13 16.60
CA GLY A 38 -3.35 -6.32 17.35
C GLY A 38 -4.03 -5.16 16.59
N GLU A 39 -3.36 -4.54 15.63
CA GLU A 39 -3.82 -3.30 14.96
C GLU A 39 -4.27 -3.48 13.51
N THR A 40 -3.74 -4.48 12.80
CA THR A 40 -4.04 -4.71 11.39
C THR A 40 -4.74 -6.07 11.18
N VAL A 41 -5.30 -6.24 9.99
CA VAL A 41 -5.91 -7.49 9.55
C VAL A 41 -5.56 -7.69 8.09
N SER A 42 -5.21 -8.93 7.74
CA SER A 42 -4.92 -9.36 6.38
C SER A 42 -6.12 -10.10 5.81
N LEU A 43 -6.57 -9.68 4.63
CA LEU A 43 -7.66 -10.24 3.87
C LEU A 43 -7.07 -10.93 2.63
N THR A 44 -7.16 -12.25 2.58
CA THR A 44 -6.58 -13.03 1.49
C THR A 44 -7.63 -13.27 0.40
N TYR A 45 -7.25 -13.01 -0.84
CA TYR A 45 -8.06 -13.27 -2.03
C TYR A 45 -7.32 -14.23 -2.95
N GLU A 46 -7.92 -15.38 -3.22
CA GLU A 46 -7.39 -16.37 -4.15
C GLU A 46 -7.91 -16.16 -5.58
N GLU A 47 -7.22 -16.75 -6.55
CA GLU A 47 -7.63 -16.76 -7.97
C GLU A 47 -7.77 -15.35 -8.60
N VAL A 48 -7.03 -14.37 -8.08
CA VAL A 48 -7.04 -12.98 -8.55
C VAL A 48 -6.31 -12.87 -9.89
N ASN A 49 -6.99 -12.35 -10.91
CA ASN A 49 -6.38 -12.12 -12.22
C ASN A 49 -5.39 -10.94 -12.17
N TYR A 50 -4.18 -11.16 -12.68
CA TYR A 50 -3.14 -10.13 -12.84
C TYR A 50 -2.85 -9.32 -11.57
N ALA A 51 -2.91 -9.96 -10.38
CA ALA A 51 -2.69 -9.32 -9.09
C ALA A 51 -3.57 -8.09 -8.78
N THR A 52 -4.58 -7.78 -9.60
CA THR A 52 -5.33 -6.53 -9.48
C THR A 52 -6.60 -6.77 -8.65
N ILE A 53 -6.71 -6.08 -7.52
CA ILE A 53 -7.97 -5.90 -6.80
C ILE A 53 -8.71 -4.72 -7.43
N GLU A 54 -9.94 -4.96 -7.88
CA GLU A 54 -10.81 -3.90 -8.39
C GLU A 54 -11.30 -3.04 -7.21
N ASN A 55 -11.66 -1.79 -7.48
CA ASN A 55 -12.22 -0.88 -6.48
C ASN A 55 -11.28 -0.44 -5.34
N LEU A 56 -9.96 -0.64 -5.44
CA LEU A 56 -9.01 -0.06 -4.48
C LEU A 56 -9.15 1.46 -4.30
N HIS A 57 -9.50 2.17 -5.38
CA HIS A 57 -9.80 3.60 -5.34
C HIS A 57 -10.96 3.96 -4.39
N LEU A 58 -11.88 3.04 -4.11
CA LEU A 58 -12.95 3.24 -3.12
C LEU A 58 -12.41 3.25 -1.69
N LEU A 59 -11.38 2.44 -1.38
CA LEU A 59 -10.70 2.49 -0.08
C LEU A 59 -10.08 3.87 0.14
N VAL A 60 -9.40 4.40 -0.88
CA VAL A 60 -8.78 5.74 -0.83
C VAL A 60 -9.83 6.82 -0.57
N ARG A 61 -10.96 6.77 -1.29
CA ARG A 61 -12.07 7.71 -1.11
C ARG A 61 -12.67 7.61 0.30
N ALA A 62 -12.76 6.39 0.84
CA ALA A 62 -13.20 6.13 2.21
C ALA A 62 -12.11 6.45 3.27
N GLY A 63 -10.94 6.93 2.86
CA GLY A 63 -9.84 7.24 3.76
C GLY A 63 -9.24 5.99 4.42
N ILE A 64 -9.31 4.82 3.78
CA ILE A 64 -8.81 3.56 4.34
C ILE A 64 -7.37 3.32 3.83
N PRO A 65 -6.37 3.34 4.72
CA PRO A 65 -5.00 3.00 4.39
C PRO A 65 -4.89 1.48 4.17
N TYR A 66 -4.06 1.07 3.22
CA TYR A 66 -3.94 -0.33 2.85
C TYR A 66 -2.52 -0.74 2.44
N SER A 67 -2.21 -2.02 2.57
CA SER A 67 -1.08 -2.67 1.90
C SER A 67 -1.60 -3.85 1.11
N ILE A 68 -1.01 -4.11 -0.04
CA ILE A 68 -1.35 -5.22 -0.91
C ILE A 68 -0.07 -5.95 -1.23
N GLU A 69 -0.09 -7.26 -1.15
CA GLU A 69 1.00 -8.12 -1.57
C GLU A 69 0.43 -9.16 -2.54
N TRP A 70 1.18 -9.50 -3.59
CA TRP A 70 0.78 -10.53 -4.54
C TRP A 70 1.92 -11.47 -4.89
N GLY A 71 1.57 -12.73 -5.13
CA GLY A 71 2.51 -13.72 -5.66
C GLY A 71 2.79 -13.53 -7.15
N SER A 72 3.89 -14.11 -7.64
CA SER A 72 4.27 -14.07 -9.05
C SER A 72 3.32 -14.88 -9.94
N GLY A 73 3.01 -14.36 -11.13
CA GLY A 73 2.32 -15.08 -12.21
C GLY A 73 3.27 -15.48 -13.34
N GLY A 74 2.73 -16.07 -14.41
CA GLY A 74 3.50 -16.39 -15.62
C GLY A 74 4.02 -15.15 -16.37
N SER A 75 3.33 -14.01 -16.21
CA SER A 75 3.57 -12.75 -16.95
C SER A 75 3.92 -11.55 -16.06
N TYR A 76 3.99 -11.74 -14.74
CA TYR A 76 4.33 -10.69 -13.77
C TYR A 76 5.06 -11.27 -12.56
N SER A 77 5.96 -10.50 -11.96
CA SER A 77 6.60 -10.85 -10.71
C SER A 77 5.69 -10.60 -9.51
N GLU A 78 6.06 -11.22 -8.40
CA GLU A 78 5.54 -10.85 -7.09
C GLU A 78 5.88 -9.39 -6.77
N GLY A 79 5.03 -8.74 -5.98
CA GLY A 79 5.18 -7.34 -5.64
C GLY A 79 4.26 -6.93 -4.51
N GLU A 80 4.41 -5.68 -4.11
CA GLU A 80 3.65 -5.05 -3.04
C GLU A 80 3.23 -3.62 -3.41
N GLU A 81 2.13 -3.14 -2.86
CA GLU A 81 1.65 -1.77 -2.98
C GLU A 81 1.13 -1.29 -1.64
N HIS A 82 1.52 -0.09 -1.24
CA HIS A 82 1.09 0.54 0.01
C HIS A 82 0.49 1.90 -0.27
N LEU A 83 -0.64 2.17 0.38
CA LEU A 83 -1.23 3.49 0.45
C LEU A 83 -1.29 3.94 1.92
N ARG A 84 -0.74 5.12 2.16
CA ARG A 84 -0.71 5.77 3.47
C ARG A 84 -1.18 7.21 3.36
N PHE A 85 -1.71 7.72 4.48
CA PHE A 85 -2.07 9.11 4.63
C PHE A 85 -0.97 9.86 5.39
N ASN A 86 -0.63 11.04 4.88
CA ASN A 86 0.23 12.01 5.53
C ASN A 86 -0.52 12.78 6.63
N ALA A 87 0.22 13.50 7.46
CA ALA A 87 -0.36 14.27 8.56
C ALA A 87 -1.33 15.38 8.10
N ASP A 88 -1.22 15.83 6.85
CA ASP A 88 -2.11 16.80 6.22
C ASP A 88 -3.34 16.17 5.52
N GLY A 89 -3.46 14.83 5.57
CA GLY A 89 -4.53 14.07 4.92
C GLY A 89 -4.30 13.79 3.44
N THR A 90 -3.16 14.21 2.86
CA THR A 90 -2.77 13.78 1.51
C THR A 90 -2.36 12.31 1.51
N THR A 91 -2.38 11.67 0.34
CA THR A 91 -2.04 10.26 0.16
C THR A 91 -0.67 10.09 -0.46
N GLU A 92 0.08 9.11 0.02
CA GLU A 92 1.28 8.59 -0.62
C GLU A 92 1.00 7.15 -1.07
N LEU A 93 1.21 6.88 -2.36
CA LEU A 93 1.07 5.56 -2.97
C LEU A 93 2.47 5.08 -3.39
N ILE A 94 2.92 3.98 -2.81
CA ILE A 94 4.21 3.36 -3.07
C ILE A 94 3.93 1.94 -3.59
N GLY A 95 4.24 1.67 -4.86
CA GLY A 95 4.26 0.31 -5.41
C GLY A 95 5.71 -0.17 -5.49
N ILE A 96 5.96 -1.44 -5.20
CA ILE A 96 7.26 -2.12 -5.34
C ILE A 96 7.03 -3.48 -6.01
N ASP A 97 7.32 -3.57 -7.30
CA ASP A 97 7.47 -4.86 -7.99
C ASP A 97 8.80 -5.50 -7.58
N LYS A 98 8.92 -6.81 -7.33
CA LYS A 98 10.24 -7.41 -7.01
C LYS A 98 11.24 -7.37 -8.17
N ASP A 99 10.79 -7.08 -9.38
CA ASP A 99 11.66 -6.72 -10.51
C ASP A 99 12.14 -5.26 -10.47
N TRP A 100 11.91 -4.54 -9.35
CA TRP A 100 12.40 -3.17 -9.14
C TRP A 100 13.89 -3.11 -9.47
N PRO A 101 14.30 -2.33 -10.48
CA PRO A 101 15.58 -2.57 -11.08
C PRO A 101 16.70 -2.13 -10.14
N ALA A 102 17.85 -2.80 -10.24
CA ALA A 102 19.14 -2.40 -9.66
C ALA A 102 19.57 -0.94 -9.96
N ASN A 103 18.79 -0.22 -10.78
CA ASN A 103 18.94 1.18 -11.15
C ASN A 103 18.77 2.13 -9.95
N THR A 104 18.03 1.76 -8.90
CA THR A 104 17.84 2.62 -7.70
C THR A 104 19.14 2.85 -6.94
N ILE A 105 20.03 1.86 -6.88
CA ILE A 105 21.36 2.04 -6.26
C ILE A 105 22.18 3.02 -7.08
N CYS A 106 22.14 2.93 -8.41
CA CYS A 106 22.84 3.86 -9.29
C CYS A 106 22.27 5.28 -9.21
N GLU A 107 20.95 5.44 -9.04
CA GLU A 107 20.29 6.72 -8.84
C GLU A 107 20.63 7.34 -7.48
N CYS A 108 20.56 6.56 -6.40
CA CYS A 108 21.01 6.97 -5.07
C CYS A 108 22.49 7.37 -5.08
N MET A 109 23.35 6.55 -5.71
CA MET A 109 24.77 6.87 -5.88
C MET A 109 24.97 8.16 -6.68
N ASN A 110 24.20 8.38 -7.76
CA ASN A 110 24.26 9.62 -8.53
C ASN A 110 23.77 10.84 -7.76
N ALA A 111 22.77 10.69 -6.88
CA ALA A 111 22.23 11.77 -6.08
C ALA A 111 23.20 12.23 -4.97
N ILE A 112 24.02 11.31 -4.44
CA ILE A 112 24.95 11.60 -3.33
C ILE A 112 26.40 11.86 -3.77
N LYS A 113 26.80 11.49 -5.01
CA LYS A 113 28.22 11.53 -5.43
C LYS A 113 28.88 12.91 -5.36
N ASP A 114 28.10 13.98 -5.57
CA ASP A 114 28.59 15.37 -5.61
C ASP A 114 28.21 16.15 -4.34
N GLN A 115 27.62 15.48 -3.34
CA GLN A 115 27.24 16.11 -2.08
C GLN A 115 28.46 16.31 -1.18
N PRO A 116 28.56 17.45 -0.48
CA PRO A 116 29.67 17.72 0.43
C PRO A 116 29.71 16.76 1.63
N ASP A 117 28.56 16.16 1.98
CA ASP A 117 28.44 15.07 2.93
C ASP A 117 27.51 13.97 2.36
N PRO A 118 28.08 12.96 1.68
CA PRO A 118 27.31 11.87 1.08
C PRO A 118 26.55 11.02 2.10
N LEU A 119 27.03 10.93 3.35
CA LEU A 119 26.35 10.17 4.40
C LEU A 119 25.11 10.90 4.89
N ALA A 120 25.20 12.21 5.11
CA ALA A 120 24.03 13.02 5.45
C ALA A 120 22.99 13.04 4.32
N ALA A 121 23.45 13.09 3.07
CA ALA A 121 22.56 13.02 1.90
C ALA A 121 21.88 11.66 1.75
N LEU A 122 22.60 10.56 2.01
CA LEU A 122 22.03 9.22 2.03
C LEU A 122 21.03 9.05 3.18
N GLN A 123 21.33 9.59 4.37
CA GLN A 123 20.41 9.57 5.50
C GLN A 123 19.14 10.36 5.19
N ALA A 124 19.24 11.55 4.61
CA ALA A 124 18.09 12.34 4.20
C ALA A 124 17.23 11.63 3.14
N LEU A 125 17.86 10.92 2.20
CA LEU A 125 17.15 10.07 1.23
C LEU A 125 16.41 8.92 1.94
N LEU A 126 17.08 8.22 2.86
CA LEU A 126 16.48 7.15 3.64
C LEU A 126 15.30 7.65 4.48
N ASP A 127 15.46 8.78 5.16
CA ASP A 127 14.43 9.41 5.97
C ASP A 127 13.24 9.86 5.12
N SER A 128 13.49 10.38 3.91
CA SER A 128 12.43 10.76 2.96
C SER A 128 11.72 9.58 2.31
N SER A 129 12.34 8.39 2.33
CA SER A 129 11.77 7.14 1.81
C SER A 129 11.06 6.31 2.88
N GLN A 130 11.05 6.75 4.14
CA GLN A 130 10.35 6.02 5.19
C GLN A 130 8.85 6.17 4.99
N GLU A 131 8.24 5.06 4.58
CA GLU A 131 6.79 4.93 4.50
C GLU A 131 6.15 5.34 5.85
N PRO A 132 5.06 6.14 5.84
CA PRO A 132 4.34 6.45 7.06
C PRO A 132 3.87 5.18 7.77
N SER A 133 4.30 4.99 9.02
CA SER A 133 3.95 3.80 9.80
C SER A 133 2.44 3.68 10.06
N TRP A 134 1.98 2.45 10.28
CA TRP A 134 0.60 2.14 10.68
C TRP A 134 0.13 2.89 11.94
N GLU A 135 1.05 3.19 12.87
CA GLU A 135 0.78 3.85 14.14
C GLU A 135 0.03 5.18 13.99
N ASN A 136 0.38 5.97 12.95
CA ASN A 136 -0.22 7.27 12.71
C ASN A 136 -1.41 7.22 11.74
N GLN A 137 -1.65 6.06 11.11
CA GLN A 137 -2.64 5.94 10.05
C GLN A 137 -4.07 6.14 10.54
N ARG A 138 -4.39 5.78 11.79
CA ARG A 138 -5.70 6.10 12.38
C ARG A 138 -5.95 7.62 12.40
N THR A 139 -4.97 8.39 12.84
CA THR A 139 -5.10 9.86 12.94
C THR A 139 -5.16 10.46 11.53
N ASN A 140 -4.25 10.08 10.65
CA ASN A 140 -4.13 10.66 9.32
C ASN A 140 -5.31 10.28 8.41
N SER A 141 -5.82 9.05 8.51
CA SER A 141 -7.07 8.60 7.88
C SER A 141 -8.25 9.49 8.25
N ASN A 142 -8.40 9.83 9.53
CA ASN A 142 -9.49 10.69 9.98
C ASN A 142 -9.38 12.12 9.41
N VAL A 143 -8.16 12.66 9.28
CA VAL A 143 -7.94 13.95 8.61
C VAL A 143 -8.36 13.87 7.15
N ALA A 144 -7.95 12.83 6.43
CA ALA A 144 -8.31 12.60 5.03
C ALA A 144 -9.82 12.42 4.84
N ARG A 145 -10.47 11.62 5.69
CA ARG A 145 -11.94 11.44 5.71
C ARG A 145 -12.66 12.77 5.88
N THR A 146 -12.20 13.59 6.82
CA THR A 146 -12.78 14.91 7.08
C THR A 146 -12.62 15.83 5.87
N ALA A 147 -11.44 15.84 5.24
CA ALA A 147 -11.20 16.62 4.03
C ALA A 147 -12.11 16.18 2.87
N ASN A 148 -12.28 14.86 2.67
CA ASN A 148 -13.14 14.30 1.62
C ASN A 148 -14.62 14.61 1.80
N LEU A 149 -15.10 14.78 3.05
CA LEU A 149 -16.48 15.18 3.34
C LEU A 149 -16.76 16.65 3.02
N ILE A 150 -15.76 17.52 3.14
CA ILE A 150 -15.90 18.97 2.86
C ILE A 150 -15.96 19.24 1.35
N GLN A 151 -15.45 18.33 0.53
CA GLN A 151 -15.38 18.48 -0.93
C GLN A 151 -16.60 17.92 -1.69
N GLN A 152 -17.58 17.31 -1.00
CA GLN A 152 -18.82 16.77 -1.57
C GLN A 152 -19.97 17.78 -1.51
#